data_AF-A0A3D2PT67-F1
#
_entry.id   AF-A0A3D2PT67-F1
#
_cell.length_a   1.000
_cell.length_b   1.000
_cell.length_c   1.000
_cell.angle_alpha   90.00
_cell.angle_beta   90.00
_cell.angle_gamma   90.00
#
_symmetry.space_group_name_H-M   'P 1'
#
loop_
_entity.id
_entity.type
_entity.pdbx_description
1 polymer ?
#
loop_
_entity_poly.entity_id
_entity_poly.type
_entity_poly.pdbx_seq_one_letter_code
_entity_poly.pdbx_strand_id
1 'polypeptide(L)'
;AEYGLPSTQEIPDAIAPYLDYFDAMLLEHHGALTYGKDLTEAYYRMESVELYARLLYQSKMMGMDRELDADTVHQLCLMRGKAGMKNPETVCGNEEVLFESCRECARRKNLLAEG
;
A
#
# COMPACT_ATOMS: atom_id res chain seq x y z
N ALA A 1 -4.62 -4.94 6.25
CA ALA A 1 -6.05 -5.21 6.50
C ALA A 1 -6.18 -5.90 7.84
N GLU A 2 -7.29 -5.64 8.54
CA GLU A 2 -7.59 -6.27 9.83
C GLU A 2 -7.68 -7.80 9.70
N TYR A 3 -7.40 -8.51 10.80
CA TYR A 3 -7.57 -9.96 10.86
C TYR A 3 -9.03 -10.37 10.59
N GLY A 4 -9.21 -11.42 9.79
CA GLY A 4 -10.49 -12.10 9.63
C GLY A 4 -10.29 -13.61 9.66
N LEU A 5 -11.30 -14.37 10.07
CA LEU A 5 -11.20 -15.83 10.16
C LEU A 5 -10.97 -16.44 8.77
N PRO A 6 -9.98 -17.35 8.60
CA PRO A 6 -9.74 -18.02 7.32
C PRO A 6 -11.01 -18.68 6.77
N SER A 7 -11.18 -18.62 5.45
CA SER A 7 -12.32 -19.23 4.74
C SER A 7 -13.69 -18.64 5.08
N THR A 8 -13.74 -17.44 5.66
CA THR A 8 -14.98 -16.67 5.87
C THR A 8 -15.03 -15.40 5.00
N GLN A 9 -16.17 -14.69 5.03
CA GLN A 9 -16.29 -13.37 4.38
C GLN A 9 -15.54 -12.25 5.11
N GLU A 10 -15.04 -12.51 6.33
CA GLU A 10 -14.33 -11.50 7.11
C GLU A 10 -13.08 -10.99 6.39
N ILE A 11 -12.35 -11.85 5.66
CA ILE A 11 -11.17 -11.43 4.89
C ILE A 11 -11.57 -10.56 3.68
N PRO A 12 -12.48 -10.99 2.78
CA PRO A 12 -13.03 -10.14 1.73
C PRO A 12 -13.55 -8.78 2.23
N ASP A 13 -14.33 -8.78 3.30
CA ASP A 13 -14.90 -7.57 3.89
C ASP A 13 -13.80 -6.64 4.45
N ALA A 14 -12.75 -7.21 5.05
CA ALA A 14 -11.61 -6.46 5.58
C ALA A 14 -10.70 -5.87 4.49
N ILE A 15 -10.61 -6.48 3.29
CA ILE A 15 -9.76 -5.98 2.20
C ILE A 15 -10.51 -5.06 1.24
N ALA A 16 -11.83 -5.22 1.06
CA ALA A 16 -12.62 -4.51 0.05
C ALA A 16 -12.47 -2.98 0.08
N PRO A 17 -12.42 -2.29 1.25
CA PRO A 17 -12.23 -0.83 1.30
C PRO A 17 -10.90 -0.33 0.71
N TYR A 18 -9.91 -1.21 0.59
CA TYR A 18 -8.54 -0.89 0.21
C TYR A 18 -8.21 -1.23 -1.25
N LEU A 19 -9.05 -2.03 -1.91
CA LEU A 19 -8.84 -2.48 -3.30
C LEU A 19 -8.85 -1.33 -4.32
N ASP A 20 -9.51 -0.22 -4.04
CA ASP A 20 -9.48 0.96 -4.91
C ASP A 20 -8.23 1.84 -4.71
N TYR A 21 -7.32 1.45 -3.82
CA TYR A 21 -6.16 2.28 -3.45
C TYR A 21 -4.86 1.51 -3.60
N PHE A 22 -4.79 0.28 -3.09
CA PHE A 22 -3.56 -0.47 -2.96
C PHE A 22 -3.56 -1.73 -3.81
N ASP A 23 -2.50 -1.93 -4.58
CA ASP A 23 -2.30 -3.15 -5.38
C ASP A 23 -1.72 -4.34 -4.60
N ALA A 24 -1.28 -4.09 -3.37
CA ALA A 24 -0.71 -5.06 -2.46
C ALA A 24 -1.10 -4.74 -1.02
N MET A 25 -1.42 -5.76 -0.23
CA MET A 25 -1.83 -5.63 1.16
C MET A 25 -1.18 -6.69 2.04
N LEU A 26 -0.73 -6.28 3.23
CA LEU A 26 -0.42 -7.21 4.30
C LEU A 26 -1.72 -7.57 5.05
N LEU A 27 -1.89 -8.87 5.26
CA LEU A 27 -2.99 -9.46 6.00
C LEU A 27 -2.47 -9.87 7.37
N GLU A 28 -3.03 -9.25 8.42
CA GLU A 28 -2.61 -9.50 9.79
C GLU A 28 -2.70 -11.00 10.11
N HIS A 29 -1.60 -11.58 10.60
CA HIS A 29 -1.44 -13.01 10.89
C HIS A 29 -1.74 -14.01 9.74
N HIS A 30 -1.75 -13.57 8.48
CA HIS A 30 -2.03 -14.44 7.32
C HIS A 30 -0.93 -14.43 6.27
N GLY A 31 -0.40 -13.26 5.94
CA GLY A 31 0.56 -13.11 4.85
C GLY A 31 0.29 -11.86 4.03
N ALA A 32 0.35 -11.97 2.71
CA ALA A 32 0.14 -10.87 1.80
C ALA A 32 -0.82 -11.24 0.66
N LEU A 33 -1.51 -10.25 0.13
CA LEU A 33 -2.35 -10.34 -1.06
C LEU A 33 -1.87 -9.32 -2.07
N THR A 34 -1.63 -9.76 -3.31
CA THR A 34 -1.40 -8.88 -4.46
C THR A 34 -2.36 -9.27 -5.59
N TYR A 35 -2.73 -8.30 -6.40
CA TYR A 35 -3.53 -8.51 -7.59
C TYR A 35 -3.02 -7.58 -8.69
N GLY A 36 -3.50 -7.78 -9.92
CA GLY A 36 -3.06 -7.02 -11.11
C GLY A 36 -3.95 -7.34 -12.29
N LYS A 37 -3.71 -6.71 -13.44
CA LYS A 37 -4.51 -6.95 -14.66
C LYS A 37 -4.35 -8.37 -15.21
N ASP A 38 -3.24 -9.02 -14.86
CA ASP A 38 -2.89 -10.38 -15.22
C ASP A 38 -2.06 -11.03 -14.09
N LEU A 39 -1.88 -12.36 -14.18
CA LEU A 39 -1.14 -13.13 -13.18
C LEU A 39 0.34 -12.71 -13.08
N THR A 40 0.93 -12.24 -14.18
CA THR A 40 2.33 -11.83 -14.22
C THR A 40 2.54 -10.55 -13.42
N GLU A 41 1.66 -9.57 -13.58
CA GLU A 41 1.69 -8.35 -12.78
C GLU A 41 1.46 -8.63 -11.29
N ALA A 42 0.47 -9.47 -10.95
CA ALA A 42 0.23 -9.86 -9.56
C ALA A 42 1.46 -10.56 -8.94
N TYR A 43 2.14 -11.41 -9.71
CA TYR A 43 3.35 -12.10 -9.30
C TYR A 43 4.52 -11.14 -9.04
N TYR A 44 4.81 -10.21 -9.97
CA TYR A 44 5.89 -9.23 -9.78
C TYR A 44 5.63 -8.27 -8.61
N ARG A 45 4.36 -7.92 -8.37
CA ARG A 45 3.96 -7.16 -7.18
C ARG A 45 4.26 -7.97 -5.91
N MET A 46 3.96 -9.26 -5.89
CA MET A 46 4.27 -10.14 -4.74
C MET A 46 5.78 -10.26 -4.52
N GLU A 47 6.57 -10.45 -5.58
CA GLU A 47 8.04 -10.50 -5.50
C GLU A 47 8.61 -9.22 -4.89
N SER A 48 8.10 -8.06 -5.30
CA SER A 48 8.51 -6.76 -4.76
C SER A 48 8.17 -6.62 -3.26
N VAL A 49 6.97 -7.06 -2.86
CA VAL A 49 6.53 -7.04 -1.46
C VAL A 49 7.41 -7.92 -0.58
N GLU A 50 7.66 -9.16 -0.99
CA GLU A 50 8.51 -10.11 -0.25
C GLU A 50 9.95 -9.60 -0.14
N LEU A 51 10.51 -9.08 -1.25
CA LEU A 51 11.86 -8.52 -1.23
C LEU A 51 11.96 -7.34 -0.25
N TYR A 52 10.99 -6.43 -0.30
CA TYR A 52 10.96 -5.27 0.60
C TYR A 52 10.78 -5.68 2.06
N ALA A 53 9.86 -6.61 2.35
CA ALA A 53 9.64 -7.13 3.70
C ALA A 53 10.92 -7.76 4.28
N ARG A 54 11.65 -8.54 3.47
CA ARG A 54 12.92 -9.13 3.87
C ARG A 54 13.99 -8.08 4.15
N LEU A 55 14.14 -7.09 3.28
CA LEU A 55 15.09 -5.98 3.47
C LEU A 55 14.76 -5.20 4.74
N LEU A 56 13.49 -4.85 4.93
CA LEU A 56 13.02 -4.11 6.10
C LEU A 56 13.27 -4.90 7.39
N TYR A 57 12.94 -6.20 7.40
CA TYR A 57 13.19 -7.07 8.54
C TYR A 57 14.69 -7.13 8.90
N GLN A 58 15.55 -7.36 7.91
CA GLN A 58 17.00 -7.40 8.11
C GLN A 58 17.55 -6.06 8.60
N SER A 59 17.10 -4.96 8.00
CA SER A 59 17.51 -3.60 8.38
C SER A 59 17.16 -3.30 9.84
N LYS A 60 15.92 -3.61 10.24
CA LYS A 60 15.46 -3.46 11.63
C LYS A 60 16.26 -4.31 12.61
N MET A 61 16.57 -5.57 12.26
CA MET A 61 17.40 -6.43 13.10
C MET A 61 18.83 -5.90 13.28
N MET A 62 19.34 -5.11 12.33
CA MET A 62 20.65 -4.47 12.42
C MET A 62 20.61 -3.08 13.10
N GLY A 63 19.44 -2.62 13.55
CA GLY A 63 19.26 -1.26 14.09
C GLY A 63 19.46 -0.17 13.03
N MET A 64 19.32 -0.52 11.75
CA MET A 64 19.44 0.41 10.64
C MET A 64 18.04 0.85 10.22
N ASP A 65 17.57 1.96 10.77
CA ASP A 65 16.33 2.59 10.33
C ASP A 65 16.66 3.74 9.37
N ARG A 66 16.48 3.51 8.07
CA ARG A 66 16.62 4.54 7.04
C ARG A 66 15.34 4.61 6.21
N GLU A 67 14.40 5.38 6.71
CA GLU A 67 13.20 5.73 5.95
C GLU A 67 13.52 6.85 4.95
N LEU A 68 12.78 6.87 3.84
CA LEU A 68 12.80 7.99 2.91
C LEU A 68 11.94 9.11 3.50
N ASP A 69 12.40 10.35 3.39
CA ASP A 69 11.59 11.50 3.78
C ASP A 69 10.38 11.66 2.85
N ALA A 70 9.34 12.32 3.35
CA ALA A 70 8.07 12.48 2.64
C ALA A 70 8.24 13.21 1.30
N ASP A 71 9.17 14.17 1.19
CA ASP A 71 9.41 14.90 -0.07
C ASP A 71 10.02 13.98 -1.13
N THR A 72 11.00 13.16 -0.74
CA THR A 72 11.59 12.14 -1.62
C THR A 72 10.52 11.14 -2.08
N VAL A 73 9.68 10.65 -1.17
CA VAL A 73 8.57 9.74 -1.51
C VAL A 73 7.60 10.42 -2.49
N HIS A 74 7.26 11.68 -2.27
CA HIS A 74 6.40 12.44 -3.17
C HIS A 74 6.98 12.54 -4.59
N GLN A 75 8.28 12.86 -4.71
CA GLN A 75 8.94 12.92 -6.02
C GLN A 75 8.90 11.56 -6.74
N LEU A 76 9.12 10.46 -6.01
CA LEU A 76 9.00 9.11 -6.58
C LEU A 76 7.58 8.81 -7.07
N CYS A 77 6.54 9.24 -6.34
CA CYS A 77 5.16 9.11 -6.78
C CYS A 77 4.88 9.89 -8.08
N LEU A 78 5.40 11.12 -8.21
CA LEU A 78 5.28 11.92 -9.44
C LEU A 78 6.00 11.27 -10.62
N MET A 79 7.20 10.73 -10.40
CA MET A 79 7.98 10.01 -11.42
C MET A 79 7.24 8.76 -11.91
N ARG A 80 6.62 8.00 -11.01
CA ARG A 80 5.79 6.84 -11.34
C ARG A 80 4.65 7.20 -12.30
N GLY A 81 3.96 8.32 -12.06
CA GLY A 81 2.91 8.83 -12.94
C GLY A 81 3.42 9.17 -14.34
N LYS A 82 4.60 9.81 -14.44
CA LYS A 82 5.25 10.12 -15.73
C LYS A 82 5.69 8.86 -16.49
N ALA A 83 6.04 7.79 -15.78
CA ALA A 83 6.40 6.50 -16.37
C ALA A 83 5.20 5.69 -16.88
N GLY A 84 3.97 6.20 -16.76
CA GLY A 84 2.76 5.53 -17.23
C GLY A 84 2.33 4.35 -16.35
N MET A 85 2.93 4.19 -15.18
CA MET A 85 2.52 3.20 -14.19
C MET A 85 1.26 3.72 -13.48
N LYS A 86 0.13 3.06 -13.74
CA LYS A 86 -1.17 3.39 -13.15
C LYS A 86 -1.43 2.45 -11.99
N ASN A 87 -1.31 2.97 -10.77
CA ASN A 87 -1.85 2.31 -9.58
C ASN A 87 -3.09 3.08 -9.10
N PRO A 88 -4.00 2.47 -8.33
CA PRO A 88 -5.16 3.18 -7.82
C PRO A 88 -4.77 4.37 -6.90
N GLU A 89 -3.56 4.33 -6.32
CA GLU A 89 -2.94 5.45 -5.60
C GLU A 89 -2.19 6.47 -6.50
N THR A 90 -2.71 6.78 -7.69
CA THR A 90 -2.15 7.90 -8.47
C THR A 90 -3.08 9.09 -8.37
N VAL A 91 -2.71 9.99 -7.45
CA VAL A 91 -3.12 11.42 -7.38
C VAL A 91 -4.58 11.67 -6.93
N CYS A 92 -4.76 12.30 -5.76
CA CYS A 92 -5.89 13.23 -5.62
C CYS A 92 -5.75 14.26 -6.74
N GLY A 93 -6.82 14.61 -7.46
CA GLY A 93 -6.77 15.39 -8.70
C GLY A 93 -6.08 16.77 -8.69
N ASN A 94 -5.41 17.15 -7.60
CA ASN A 94 -4.73 18.42 -7.37
C ASN A 94 -3.19 18.36 -7.32
N GLU A 95 -2.54 17.28 -7.75
CA GLU A 95 -1.06 17.18 -7.74
C GLU A 95 -0.40 17.32 -6.33
N GLU A 96 -1.18 17.36 -5.25
CA GLU A 96 -0.72 17.37 -3.86
C GLU A 96 -0.91 15.99 -3.20
N VAL A 97 0.03 15.64 -2.32
CA VAL A 97 0.49 14.29 -1.96
C VAL A 97 -0.54 13.37 -1.29
N LEU A 98 -0.33 12.06 -1.51
CA LEU A 98 -0.91 10.90 -0.84
C LEU A 98 -1.12 11.06 0.69
N PHE A 99 -2.25 10.50 1.13
CA PHE A 99 -2.66 10.00 2.45
C PHE A 99 -2.31 10.77 3.75
N GLU A 100 -1.11 11.30 3.95
CA GLU A 100 -0.79 12.12 5.12
C GLU A 100 -1.12 13.60 4.92
N SER A 101 -0.98 14.11 3.69
CA SER A 101 -1.13 15.56 3.46
C SER A 101 -2.59 16.01 3.25
N CYS A 102 -3.44 15.17 2.65
CA CYS A 102 -4.84 15.50 2.42
C CYS A 102 -5.74 14.99 3.55
N ARG A 103 -5.72 15.69 4.69
CA ARG A 103 -6.63 15.45 5.84
C ARG A 103 -8.11 15.40 5.43
N GLU A 104 -8.50 16.08 4.35
CA GLU A 104 -9.87 16.07 3.82
C GLU A 104 -10.27 14.77 3.14
N CYS A 105 -9.38 14.11 2.39
CA CYS A 105 -9.68 12.83 1.74
C CYS A 105 -9.73 11.68 2.76
N ALA A 106 -8.81 11.68 3.73
CA ALA A 106 -8.81 10.69 4.82
C ALA A 106 -10.08 10.81 5.69
N ARG A 107 -10.49 12.04 6.05
CA ARG A 107 -11.73 12.31 6.80
C ARG A 107 -13.01 12.02 6.03
N ARG A 108 -13.08 12.33 4.73
CA ARG A 108 -14.27 12.03 3.91
C ARG A 108 -14.52 10.53 3.72
N LYS A 109 -13.53 9.67 3.98
CA LYS A 109 -13.56 8.26 3.60
C LYS A 109 -13.43 7.27 4.77
N ASN A 110 -13.38 7.73 6.03
CA ASN A 110 -13.27 6.89 7.23
C ASN A 110 -12.11 5.87 7.18
N LEU A 111 -10.98 6.20 6.55
CA LEU A 111 -9.81 5.30 6.40
C LEU A 111 -8.76 5.47 7.52
N LEU A 112 -9.03 6.35 8.49
CA LEU A 112 -8.25 6.48 9.72
C LEU A 112 -9.15 6.07 10.87
N ALA A 113 -8.69 5.13 11.70
CA ALA A 113 -9.32 4.87 12.99
C ALA A 113 -9.28 6.16 13.82
N GLU A 114 -10.37 6.47 14.53
CA GLU A 114 -10.40 7.62 15.44
C GLU A 114 -9.39 7.41 16.57
N GLY A 115 -8.32 8.20 16.55
CA GLY A 115 -7.28 8.30 17.57
C GLY A 115 -6.68 9.70 17.57
#